data_AF-A0A9J7MHI6-F1
#
_entry.id   AF-A0A9J7MHI6-F1
#
_cell.length_a   1.000
_cell.length_b   1.000
_cell.length_c   1.000
_cell.angle_alpha   90.00
_cell.angle_beta   90.00
_cell.angle_gamma   90.00
#
_symmetry.space_group_name_H-M   'P 1'
#
loop_
_entity.id
_entity.type
_entity.pdbx_description
1 polymer ?
#
loop_
_entity_poly.entity_id
_entity_poly.type
_entity_poly.pdbx_seq_one_letter_code
_entity_poly.pdbx_strand_id
1 'polypeptide(L)'
;MVLLAEGAGSMDESAEAMTLHARPRASVDFGVQTGGPGLAAKLHDSPRHQRRMSLITHQPPLKKVTVTLVLTGWLVGMVVKASLDGSSWLPWSTPALPDMTARMIYCARCLAVCTLPLLAGVVFCTYKRIMTPALDPLAGHEHYVEVHRRFLENTVEQFLLLGVNLVPMTATLSDQYLPVIPAVVALFLVGRFLFWVTYVYRRSERGFPYMLSVYPSMAMFMYNMYMCL
;
A
#
# COMPACT_ATOMS: atom_id res chain seq x y z
N MET A 1 43.56 -4.94 -52.59
CA MET A 1 44.22 -5.90 -53.51
C MET A 1 43.68 -7.28 -53.13
N VAL A 2 42.52 -7.66 -53.70
CA VAL A 2 42.38 -8.61 -54.84
C VAL A 2 42.58 -10.04 -54.30
N LEU A 3 41.49 -10.81 -54.08
CA LEU A 3 40.92 -11.84 -55.00
C LEU A 3 41.85 -13.08 -55.08
N LEU A 4 41.48 -14.36 -54.95
CA LEU A 4 40.28 -15.16 -55.29
C LEU A 4 40.43 -16.58 -54.70
N ALA A 5 39.30 -17.28 -54.51
CA ALA A 5 39.03 -18.68 -54.91
C ALA A 5 37.71 -19.10 -54.22
N GLU A 6 36.55 -19.13 -54.89
CA GLU A 6 36.02 -20.27 -55.69
C GLU A 6 36.31 -21.62 -55.01
N GLY A 7 35.36 -22.48 -54.64
CA GLY A 7 33.96 -22.65 -55.02
C GLY A 7 33.74 -24.16 -55.14
N ALA A 8 32.86 -24.76 -54.33
CA ALA A 8 32.17 -26.03 -54.61
C ALA A 8 31.36 -26.52 -53.38
N GLY A 9 30.08 -26.82 -53.61
CA GLY A 9 29.23 -27.61 -52.71
C GLY A 9 28.18 -26.78 -51.97
N SER A 10 26.89 -27.04 -52.03
CA SER A 10 26.09 -27.97 -52.83
C SER A 10 24.64 -27.67 -52.46
N MET A 11 23.84 -27.19 -53.41
CA MET A 11 22.39 -27.43 -53.66
C MET A 11 21.41 -27.85 -52.53
N ASP A 12 21.65 -27.54 -51.26
CA ASP A 12 20.79 -27.98 -50.13
C ASP A 12 20.08 -26.81 -49.42
N GLU A 13 20.68 -25.60 -49.39
CA GLU A 13 20.10 -24.45 -48.65
C GLU A 13 18.91 -23.78 -49.36
N SER A 14 18.74 -23.96 -50.68
CA SER A 14 17.57 -23.40 -51.38
C SER A 14 16.30 -24.25 -51.25
N ALA A 15 16.39 -25.48 -50.73
CA ALA A 15 15.23 -26.31 -50.43
C ALA A 15 14.60 -25.96 -49.06
N GLU A 16 15.42 -25.63 -48.05
CA GLU A 16 14.91 -25.25 -46.72
C GLU A 16 14.28 -23.85 -46.69
N ALA A 17 14.74 -22.93 -47.53
CA ALA A 17 14.17 -21.58 -47.62
C ALA A 17 12.76 -21.56 -48.25
N MET A 18 12.35 -22.61 -48.97
CA MET A 18 11.07 -22.65 -49.69
C MET A 18 9.98 -23.49 -48.99
N THR A 19 10.27 -24.09 -47.84
CA THR A 19 9.29 -24.86 -47.03
C THR A 19 8.76 -24.13 -45.79
N LEU A 20 9.28 -22.94 -45.45
CA LEU A 20 8.90 -22.24 -44.21
C LEU A 20 7.61 -21.40 -44.31
N HIS A 21 6.95 -21.34 -45.48
CA HIS A 21 5.74 -20.54 -45.69
C HIS A 21 4.41 -21.31 -45.62
N ALA A 22 4.45 -22.61 -45.33
CA ALA A 22 3.24 -23.44 -45.20
C ALA A 22 2.94 -23.80 -43.73
N ARG A 23 2.83 -22.81 -42.84
CA ARG A 23 2.03 -23.02 -41.62
C ARG A 23 0.57 -22.83 -42.00
N PRO A 24 -0.31 -23.84 -41.84
CA PRO A 24 -1.73 -23.62 -42.02
C PRO A 24 -2.12 -22.54 -41.01
N ARG A 25 -2.67 -21.42 -41.50
CA ARG A 25 -3.47 -20.54 -40.65
C ARG A 25 -4.54 -21.44 -40.08
N ALA A 26 -4.45 -21.75 -38.79
CA ALA A 26 -5.57 -22.31 -38.06
C ALA A 26 -6.74 -21.38 -38.37
N SER A 27 -7.69 -21.86 -39.16
CA SER A 27 -8.98 -21.23 -39.30
C SER A 27 -9.51 -21.15 -37.88
N VAL A 28 -9.48 -19.95 -37.30
CA VAL A 28 -10.25 -19.67 -36.11
C VAL A 28 -11.69 -19.78 -36.61
N ASP A 29 -12.24 -20.98 -36.49
CA ASP A 29 -13.66 -21.19 -36.63
C ASP A 29 -14.30 -20.29 -35.58
N PHE A 30 -14.84 -19.16 -36.05
CA PHE A 30 -15.92 -18.47 -35.36
C PHE A 30 -17.17 -19.34 -35.49
N GLY A 31 -17.08 -20.58 -35.00
CA GLY A 31 -18.23 -21.31 -34.55
C GLY A 31 -18.87 -20.41 -33.51
N VAL A 32 -20.05 -19.91 -33.83
CA VAL A 32 -20.96 -19.31 -32.86
C VAL A 32 -21.17 -20.38 -31.79
N GLN A 33 -20.30 -20.37 -30.77
CA GLN A 33 -20.56 -21.03 -29.51
C GLN A 33 -21.70 -20.23 -28.91
N THR A 34 -22.91 -20.55 -29.35
CA THR A 34 -24.11 -20.33 -28.57
C THR A 34 -23.76 -20.73 -27.14
N GLY A 35 -23.85 -19.77 -26.22
CA GLY A 35 -23.47 -19.92 -24.83
C GLY A 35 -24.30 -21.03 -24.21
N GLY A 36 -23.86 -22.27 -24.38
CA GLY A 36 -24.53 -23.44 -23.86
C GLY A 36 -24.28 -23.55 -22.35
N PRO A 37 -25.18 -24.25 -21.63
CA PRO A 37 -25.06 -24.46 -20.18
C PRO A 37 -23.69 -25.01 -19.74
N GLY A 38 -22.95 -25.67 -20.63
CA GLY A 38 -21.58 -26.15 -20.39
C GLY A 38 -20.49 -25.08 -20.30
N LEU A 39 -20.63 -23.92 -20.98
CA LEU A 39 -19.66 -22.81 -20.86
C LEU A 39 -19.87 -22.05 -19.54
N ALA A 40 -21.13 -21.85 -19.15
CA ALA A 40 -21.49 -21.31 -17.85
C ALA A 40 -21.03 -22.24 -16.71
N ALA A 41 -21.18 -23.56 -16.86
CA ALA A 41 -20.67 -24.54 -15.92
C ALA A 41 -19.12 -24.51 -15.82
N LYS A 42 -18.41 -24.39 -16.94
CA LYS A 42 -16.93 -24.24 -16.95
C LYS A 42 -16.44 -22.92 -16.34
N LEU A 43 -17.20 -21.84 -16.46
CA LEU A 43 -16.89 -20.56 -15.82
C LEU A 43 -17.12 -20.63 -14.30
N HIS A 44 -18.18 -21.34 -13.87
CA HIS A 44 -18.48 -21.60 -12.46
C HIS A 44 -17.40 -22.48 -11.79
N ASP A 45 -16.93 -23.51 -12.48
CA ASP A 45 -15.89 -24.44 -11.99
C ASP A 45 -14.45 -23.91 -12.14
N SER A 46 -14.27 -22.69 -12.64
CA SER A 46 -12.93 -22.14 -12.76
C SER A 46 -12.31 -21.96 -11.37
N PRO A 47 -11.08 -22.45 -11.12
CA PRO A 47 -10.39 -22.24 -9.84
C PRO A 47 -10.14 -20.75 -9.56
N ARG A 48 -10.25 -19.87 -10.57
CA ARG A 48 -10.25 -18.41 -10.40
C ARG A 48 -11.59 -17.89 -9.87
N HIS A 49 -12.71 -18.45 -10.32
CA HIS A 49 -14.06 -18.09 -9.87
C HIS A 49 -14.30 -18.57 -8.44
N GLN A 50 -13.94 -19.83 -8.14
CA GLN A 50 -13.97 -20.38 -6.78
C GLN A 50 -13.10 -19.60 -5.79
N ARG A 51 -11.88 -19.20 -6.21
CA ARG A 51 -10.98 -18.37 -5.39
C ARG A 51 -11.51 -16.95 -5.21
N ARG A 52 -12.21 -16.39 -6.20
CA ARG A 52 -12.88 -15.09 -6.10
C ARG A 52 -14.10 -15.16 -5.18
N MET A 53 -14.90 -16.22 -5.26
CA MET A 53 -16.03 -16.47 -4.37
C MET A 53 -15.56 -16.70 -2.93
N SER A 54 -14.53 -17.53 -2.70
CA SER A 54 -14.00 -17.77 -1.35
C SER A 54 -13.38 -16.53 -0.71
N LEU A 55 -12.79 -15.64 -1.51
CA LEU A 55 -12.34 -14.30 -1.07
C LEU A 55 -13.50 -13.37 -0.69
N ILE A 56 -14.66 -13.48 -1.35
CA ILE A 56 -15.87 -12.72 -1.02
C ILE A 56 -16.55 -13.29 0.24
N THR A 57 -16.47 -14.61 0.48
CA THR A 57 -17.15 -15.25 1.63
C THR A 57 -16.41 -15.11 2.94
N HIS A 58 -15.11 -14.81 2.91
CA HIS A 58 -14.31 -14.63 4.12
C HIS A 58 -14.37 -13.19 4.66
N GLN A 59 -15.58 -12.61 4.75
CA GLN A 59 -15.77 -11.38 5.52
C GLN A 59 -15.46 -11.67 7.01
N PRO A 60 -14.66 -10.81 7.68
CA PRO A 60 -14.47 -10.97 9.12
C PRO A 60 -15.83 -10.88 9.80
N PRO A 61 -16.12 -11.73 10.81
CA PRO A 61 -17.39 -11.66 11.51
C PRO A 61 -17.58 -10.25 12.07
N LEU A 62 -18.77 -9.65 11.88
CA LEU A 62 -19.10 -8.28 12.30
C LEU A 62 -18.59 -7.95 13.72
N LYS A 63 -18.73 -8.91 14.65
CA LYS A 63 -18.25 -8.80 16.03
C LYS A 63 -16.75 -8.45 16.12
N LYS A 64 -15.89 -9.03 15.28
CA LYS A 64 -14.44 -8.72 15.28
C LYS A 64 -14.17 -7.30 14.77
N VAL A 65 -14.90 -6.84 13.76
CA VAL A 65 -14.76 -5.48 13.22
C VAL A 65 -15.17 -4.46 14.28
N THR A 66 -16.33 -4.65 14.91
CA THR A 66 -16.81 -3.77 15.98
C THR A 66 -15.83 -3.70 17.15
N VAL A 67 -15.34 -4.85 17.64
CA VAL A 67 -14.33 -4.89 18.71
C VAL A 67 -13.08 -4.13 18.30
N THR A 68 -12.58 -4.32 17.08
CA THR A 68 -11.42 -3.62 16.57
C THR A 68 -11.61 -2.11 16.59
N LEU A 69 -12.73 -1.61 16.06
CA LEU A 69 -13.05 -0.18 15.98
C LEU A 69 -13.15 0.47 17.36
N VAL A 70 -13.77 -0.22 18.32
CA VAL A 70 -13.94 0.28 19.69
C VAL A 70 -12.60 0.32 20.42
N LEU A 71 -11.82 -0.76 20.34
CA LEU A 71 -10.52 -0.85 21.00
C LEU A 71 -9.53 0.19 20.46
N THR A 72 -9.47 0.39 19.14
CA THR A 72 -8.58 1.40 18.56
C THR A 72 -9.03 2.81 18.92
N GLY A 73 -10.35 3.05 18.98
CA GLY A 73 -10.90 4.36 19.31
C GLY A 73 -10.60 4.74 20.75
N TRP A 74 -10.80 3.78 21.66
CA TRP A 74 -10.45 3.93 23.06
C TRP A 74 -8.96 4.18 23.26
N LEU A 75 -8.09 3.42 22.58
CA LEU A 75 -6.64 3.60 22.66
C LEU A 75 -6.20 4.98 22.13
N VAL A 76 -6.69 5.40 20.97
CA VAL A 76 -6.40 6.74 20.42
C VAL A 76 -6.86 7.83 21.37
N GLY A 77 -8.09 7.74 21.90
CA GLY A 77 -8.63 8.69 22.86
C GLY A 77 -7.80 8.76 24.15
N MET A 78 -7.38 7.61 24.68
CA MET A 78 -6.50 7.53 25.85
C MET A 78 -5.15 8.22 25.60
N VAL A 79 -4.52 7.98 24.45
CA VAL A 79 -3.23 8.61 24.10
C VAL A 79 -3.37 10.13 23.94
N VAL A 80 -4.44 10.59 23.28
CA VAL A 80 -4.72 12.03 23.14
C VAL A 80 -4.95 12.68 24.51
N LYS A 81 -5.80 12.09 25.34
CA LYS A 81 -6.09 12.58 26.70
C LYS A 81 -4.83 12.63 27.56
N ALA A 82 -4.03 11.57 27.57
CA ALA A 82 -2.79 11.53 28.32
C ALA A 82 -1.77 12.60 27.87
N SER A 83 -1.77 12.93 26.57
CA SER A 83 -0.92 13.98 26.01
C SER A 83 -1.34 15.36 26.49
N LEU A 84 -2.65 15.61 26.62
CA LEU A 84 -3.19 16.86 27.14
C LEU A 84 -2.94 17.06 28.63
N ASP A 85 -3.02 15.97 29.41
CA ASP A 85 -2.80 16.02 30.85
C ASP A 85 -1.33 16.16 31.25
N GLY A 86 -0.40 16.11 30.29
CA GLY A 86 1.04 16.15 30.58
C GLY A 86 1.52 14.94 31.38
N SER A 87 0.99 13.75 31.08
CA SER A 87 1.32 12.53 31.82
C SER A 87 2.81 12.18 31.72
N SER A 88 3.45 11.86 32.84
CA SER A 88 4.91 11.62 32.94
C SER A 88 5.44 10.41 32.15
N TRP A 89 4.58 9.52 31.69
CA TRP A 89 4.95 8.35 30.89
C TRP A 89 5.08 8.67 29.39
N LEU A 90 4.63 9.85 28.94
CA LEU A 90 4.81 10.30 27.57
C LEU A 90 6.16 11.01 27.42
N PRO A 91 6.94 10.69 26.38
CA PRO A 91 8.28 11.25 26.20
C PRO A 91 8.27 12.70 25.69
N TRP A 92 7.10 13.26 25.36
CA TRP A 92 6.98 14.64 24.87
C TRP A 92 6.33 15.55 25.91
N SER A 93 6.83 16.77 25.99
CA SER A 93 6.25 17.87 26.76
C SER A 93 5.51 18.84 25.83
N THR A 94 4.76 19.76 26.41
CA THR A 94 4.09 20.84 25.66
C THR A 94 5.12 21.68 24.90
N PRO A 95 5.12 21.65 23.56
CA PRO A 95 6.07 22.45 22.79
C PRO A 95 5.66 23.92 22.87
N ALA A 96 6.57 24.78 23.32
CA ALA A 96 6.36 26.23 23.30
C ALA A 96 6.52 26.75 21.86
N LEU A 97 5.41 27.09 21.21
CA LEU A 97 5.36 27.53 19.81
C LEU A 97 4.66 28.90 19.72
N PRO A 98 5.36 30.00 20.07
CA PRO A 98 4.76 31.32 20.27
C PRO A 98 4.32 32.00 18.96
N ASP A 99 4.91 31.63 17.83
CA ASP A 99 4.68 32.24 16.53
C ASP A 99 4.29 31.22 15.46
N MET A 100 3.66 31.73 14.39
CA MET A 100 3.25 30.90 13.26
C MET A 100 4.44 30.20 12.59
N THR A 101 5.60 30.86 12.53
CA THR A 101 6.79 30.27 11.89
C THR A 101 7.31 29.07 12.69
N ALA A 102 7.43 29.17 14.01
CA ALA A 102 7.80 28.01 14.83
C ALA A 102 6.81 26.86 14.70
N ARG A 103 5.50 27.15 14.65
CA ARG A 103 4.45 26.14 14.42
C ARG A 103 4.63 25.41 13.10
N MET A 104 4.90 26.13 12.01
CA MET A 104 5.12 25.53 10.69
C MET A 104 6.43 24.73 10.62
N ILE A 105 7.51 25.21 11.25
CA ILE A 105 8.77 24.46 11.37
C ILE A 105 8.54 23.15 12.15
N TYR A 106 7.79 23.22 13.25
CA TYR A 106 7.46 22.05 14.04
C TYR A 106 6.61 21.04 13.26
N CYS A 107 5.59 21.50 12.54
CA CYS A 107 4.80 20.67 11.63
C CYS A 107 5.69 20.01 10.57
N ALA A 108 6.58 20.75 9.92
CA ALA A 108 7.48 20.21 8.91
C ALA A 108 8.42 19.12 9.48
N ARG A 109 8.95 19.32 10.69
CA ARG A 109 9.75 18.30 11.40
C ARG A 109 8.91 17.05 11.69
N CYS A 110 7.67 17.22 12.14
CA CYS A 110 6.75 16.11 12.39
C CYS A 110 6.45 15.32 11.11
N LEU A 111 6.22 16.00 9.98
CA LEU A 111 6.04 15.36 8.68
C LEU A 111 7.29 14.62 8.22
N ALA A 112 8.47 15.22 8.40
CA ALA A 112 9.74 14.56 8.10
C ALA A 112 9.89 13.25 8.89
N VAL A 113 9.54 13.24 10.19
CA VAL A 113 9.52 12.02 10.99
C VAL A 113 8.49 11.00 10.46
N CYS A 114 7.31 11.45 10.02
CA CYS A 114 6.30 10.57 9.43
C CYS A 114 6.73 9.92 8.10
N THR A 115 7.82 10.39 7.47
CA THR A 115 8.38 9.73 6.27
C THR A 115 9.15 8.45 6.57
N LEU A 116 9.52 8.18 7.82
CA LEU A 116 10.26 6.97 8.22
C LEU A 116 9.62 5.66 7.74
N PRO A 117 8.31 5.39 7.95
CA PRO A 117 7.67 4.18 7.43
C PRO A 117 7.62 4.13 5.89
N LEU A 118 7.56 5.27 5.20
CA LEU A 118 7.64 5.32 3.73
C LEU A 118 9.03 4.91 3.26
N LEU A 119 10.07 5.50 3.84
CA LEU A 119 11.46 5.17 3.52
C LEU A 119 11.75 3.69 3.79
N ALA A 120 11.32 3.18 4.93
CA ALA A 120 11.43 1.75 5.25
C ALA A 120 10.72 0.89 4.19
N GLY A 121 9.48 1.25 3.82
CA GLY A 121 8.73 0.55 2.77
C GLY A 121 9.46 0.50 1.43
N VAL A 122 10.04 1.62 0.99
CA VAL A 122 10.84 1.71 -0.24
C VAL A 122 12.09 0.81 -0.13
N VAL A 123 12.84 0.91 0.96
CA VAL A 123 14.05 0.11 1.18
C VAL A 123 13.72 -1.39 1.15
N PHE A 124 12.66 -1.83 1.83
CA PHE A 124 12.25 -3.24 1.82
C PHE A 124 11.76 -3.71 0.45
N CYS A 125 11.00 -2.89 -0.28
CA CYS A 125 10.60 -3.17 -1.66
C CYS A 125 11.82 -3.39 -2.56
N THR A 126 12.78 -2.47 -2.51
CA THR A 126 14.01 -2.53 -3.31
C THR A 126 14.85 -3.73 -2.93
N TYR A 127 15.05 -3.98 -1.64
CA TYR A 127 15.77 -5.14 -1.15
C TYR A 127 15.16 -6.45 -1.66
N LYS A 128 13.82 -6.59 -1.61
CA LYS A 128 13.13 -7.78 -2.13
C LYS A 128 13.26 -7.93 -3.64
N ARG A 129 13.23 -6.84 -4.40
CA ARG A 129 13.46 -6.87 -5.86
C ARG A 129 14.85 -7.38 -6.20
N ILE A 130 15.88 -6.91 -5.50
CA ILE A 130 17.27 -7.33 -5.75
C ILE A 130 17.48 -8.81 -5.37
N MET A 131 16.80 -9.28 -4.31
CA MET A 131 16.97 -10.65 -3.80
C MET A 131 16.08 -11.69 -4.47
N THR A 132 15.20 -11.31 -5.42
CA THR A 132 14.26 -12.23 -6.06
C THR A 132 14.24 -12.03 -7.58
N PRO A 133 13.67 -12.96 -8.36
CA PRO A 133 13.49 -12.77 -9.81
C PRO A 133 12.55 -11.60 -10.18
N ALA A 134 11.98 -10.89 -9.19
CA ALA A 134 11.18 -9.68 -9.39
C ALA A 134 12.02 -8.42 -9.69
N LEU A 135 13.33 -8.57 -9.91
CA LEU A 135 14.19 -7.50 -10.39
C LEU A 135 13.73 -6.99 -11.76
N ASP A 136 13.35 -7.90 -12.66
CA ASP A 136 12.67 -7.54 -13.91
C ASP A 136 11.15 -7.47 -13.67
N PRO A 137 10.56 -6.25 -13.69
CA PRO A 137 9.13 -6.09 -13.46
C PRO A 137 8.27 -6.67 -14.59
N LEU A 138 8.82 -6.90 -15.79
CA LEU A 138 8.11 -7.46 -16.94
C LEU A 138 8.11 -8.99 -16.93
N ALA A 139 8.97 -9.62 -16.13
CA ALA A 139 9.08 -11.07 -16.05
C ALA A 139 7.91 -11.74 -15.31
N GLY A 140 6.93 -11.00 -14.78
CA GLY A 140 5.74 -11.57 -14.12
C GLY A 140 5.95 -12.07 -12.69
N HIS A 141 7.08 -11.71 -12.05
CA HIS A 141 7.44 -12.17 -10.70
C HIS A 141 7.06 -11.18 -9.57
N GLU A 142 6.18 -10.22 -9.84
CA GLU A 142 5.77 -9.15 -8.90
C GLU A 142 5.13 -9.67 -7.59
N HIS A 143 4.65 -10.92 -7.56
CA HIS A 143 4.06 -11.53 -6.37
C HIS A 143 5.02 -11.55 -5.15
N TYR A 144 6.34 -11.54 -5.37
CA TYR A 144 7.35 -11.46 -4.29
C TYR A 144 7.39 -10.10 -3.61
N VAL A 145 7.00 -9.03 -4.31
CA VAL A 145 7.09 -7.63 -3.84
C VAL A 145 5.71 -7.07 -3.52
N GLU A 146 4.64 -7.72 -3.99
CA GLU A 146 3.25 -7.28 -3.85
C GLU A 146 2.88 -6.89 -2.41
N VAL A 147 3.35 -7.65 -1.41
CA VAL A 147 3.11 -7.32 0.01
C VAL A 147 3.69 -5.94 0.39
N HIS A 148 4.95 -5.70 0.06
CA HIS A 148 5.62 -4.44 0.38
C HIS A 148 5.09 -3.29 -0.46
N ARG A 149 4.73 -3.55 -1.73
CA ARG A 149 4.09 -2.58 -2.63
C ARG A 149 2.76 -2.11 -2.06
N ARG A 150 1.90 -3.04 -1.62
CA ARG A 150 0.61 -2.71 -0.98
C ARG A 150 0.76 -1.96 0.34
N PHE A 151 1.76 -2.33 1.13
CA PHE A 151 2.10 -1.57 2.34
C PHE A 151 2.49 -0.13 2.00
N LEU A 152 3.32 0.06 0.97
CA LEU A 152 3.79 1.38 0.55
C LEU A 152 2.63 2.24 0.01
N GLU A 153 1.80 1.69 -0.89
CA GLU A 153 0.59 2.37 -1.40
C GLU A 153 -0.30 2.86 -0.26
N ASN A 154 -0.64 1.96 0.68
CA ASN A 154 -1.49 2.31 1.81
C ASN A 154 -0.83 3.34 2.74
N THR A 155 0.49 3.27 2.92
CA THR A 155 1.23 4.23 3.75
C THR A 155 1.29 5.59 3.10
N VAL A 156 1.42 5.68 1.76
CA VAL A 156 1.36 6.95 1.02
C VAL A 156 -0.01 7.60 1.17
N GLU A 157 -1.10 6.86 0.96
CA GLU A 157 -2.47 7.37 1.15
C GLU A 157 -2.67 7.97 2.55
N GLN A 158 -2.20 7.24 3.57
CA GLN A 158 -2.39 7.63 4.96
C GLN A 158 -1.45 8.77 5.36
N PHE A 159 -0.24 8.83 4.81
CA PHE A 159 0.69 9.94 4.99
C PHE A 159 0.15 11.23 4.37
N LEU A 160 -0.42 11.16 3.16
CA LEU A 160 -1.03 12.32 2.50
C LEU A 160 -2.23 12.84 3.31
N LEU A 161 -3.12 11.95 3.75
CA LEU A 161 -4.26 12.32 4.60
C LEU A 161 -3.80 12.94 5.93
N LEU A 162 -2.78 12.37 6.57
CA LEU A 162 -2.20 12.94 7.78
C LEU A 162 -1.61 14.32 7.50
N GLY A 163 -0.77 14.44 6.48
CA GLY A 163 0.01 15.65 6.22
C GLY A 163 -0.83 16.84 5.82
N VAL A 164 -1.80 16.63 4.92
CA VAL A 164 -2.74 17.69 4.51
C VAL A 164 -3.56 18.19 5.69
N ASN A 165 -3.90 17.33 6.65
CA ASN A 165 -4.66 17.73 7.84
C ASN A 165 -3.80 18.30 8.97
N LEU A 166 -2.53 17.89 9.08
CA LEU A 166 -1.64 18.32 10.15
C LEU A 166 -1.24 19.79 10.03
N VAL A 167 -1.07 20.29 8.80
CA VAL A 167 -0.69 21.68 8.51
C VAL A 167 -1.71 22.70 9.04
N PRO A 168 -2.99 22.69 8.60
CA PRO A 168 -4.00 23.63 9.10
C PRO A 168 -4.33 23.43 10.57
N MET A 169 -4.27 22.19 11.07
CA MET A 169 -4.45 21.92 12.49
C MET A 169 -3.34 22.61 13.30
N THR A 170 -2.07 22.42 12.94
CA THR A 170 -0.94 23.06 13.66
C THR A 170 -1.00 24.60 13.58
N ALA A 171 -1.54 25.15 12.49
CA ALA A 171 -1.74 26.60 12.35
C ALA A 171 -2.78 27.14 13.36
N THR A 172 -3.91 26.44 13.52
CA THR A 172 -5.10 26.95 14.20
C THR A 172 -5.24 26.49 15.64
N LEU A 173 -4.54 25.43 16.03
CA LEU A 173 -4.69 24.80 17.34
C LEU A 173 -4.20 25.72 18.48
N SER A 174 -4.96 25.84 19.56
CA SER A 174 -4.54 26.63 20.74
C SER A 174 -3.35 26.00 21.45
N ASP A 175 -2.55 26.81 22.15
CA ASP A 175 -1.30 26.35 22.81
C ASP A 175 -1.50 25.18 23.79
N GLN A 176 -2.63 25.18 24.50
CA GLN A 176 -3.01 24.12 25.43
C GLN A 176 -3.18 22.73 24.76
N TYR A 177 -3.43 22.69 23.45
CA TYR A 177 -3.67 21.45 22.71
C TYR A 177 -2.48 21.04 21.82
N LEU A 178 -1.41 21.83 21.76
CA LEU A 178 -0.18 21.49 21.03
C LEU A 178 0.44 20.11 21.36
N PRO A 179 0.33 19.55 22.58
CA PRO A 179 0.81 18.19 22.87
C PRO A 179 0.13 17.09 22.05
N VAL A 180 -1.01 17.37 21.40
CA VAL A 180 -1.72 16.40 20.54
C VAL A 180 -0.94 16.12 19.25
N ILE A 181 -0.19 17.10 18.74
CA ILE A 181 0.58 16.97 17.49
C ILE A 181 1.59 15.79 17.58
N PRO A 182 2.52 15.74 18.56
CA PRO A 182 3.43 14.61 18.68
C PRO A 182 2.71 13.30 18.99
N ALA A 183 1.57 13.33 19.67
CA ALA A 183 0.74 12.15 19.93
C ALA A 183 0.20 11.53 18.63
N VAL A 184 -0.32 12.36 17.73
CA VAL A 184 -0.81 11.95 16.41
C VAL A 184 0.33 11.37 15.57
N VAL A 185 1.51 11.99 15.60
CA VAL A 185 2.72 11.48 14.92
C VAL A 185 3.11 10.11 15.47
N ALA A 186 3.13 9.96 16.80
CA ALA A 186 3.47 8.69 17.44
C ALA A 186 2.46 7.58 17.09
N LEU A 187 1.15 7.88 17.13
CA LEU A 187 0.09 6.96 16.73
C LEU A 187 0.22 6.55 15.25
N PHE A 188 0.58 7.49 14.37
CA PHE A 188 0.85 7.19 12.98
C PHE A 188 2.02 6.22 12.83
N LEU A 189 3.18 6.52 13.42
CA LEU A 189 4.38 5.66 13.33
C LEU A 189 4.15 4.26 13.89
N VAL A 190 3.58 4.17 15.10
CA VAL A 190 3.28 2.89 15.75
C VAL A 190 2.24 2.11 14.94
N GLY A 191 1.18 2.79 14.48
CA GLY A 191 0.18 2.20 13.59
C GLY A 191 0.80 1.62 12.32
N ARG A 192 1.68 2.37 11.64
CA ARG A 192 2.38 1.91 10.43
C ARG A 192 3.31 0.73 10.72
N PHE A 193 4.06 0.77 11.82
CA PHE A 193 4.94 -0.33 12.21
C PHE A 193 4.14 -1.62 12.48
N LEU A 194 3.09 -1.54 13.30
CA LEU A 194 2.20 -2.68 13.57
C LEU A 194 1.47 -3.16 12.30
N PHE A 195 1.10 -2.24 11.41
CA PHE A 195 0.48 -2.57 10.14
C PHE A 195 1.44 -3.36 9.24
N TRP A 196 2.71 -2.97 9.19
CA TRP A 196 3.76 -3.71 8.48
C TRP A 196 3.97 -5.11 9.08
N VAL A 197 4.12 -5.21 10.41
CA VAL A 197 4.29 -6.47 11.14
C VAL A 197 3.12 -7.43 10.85
N THR A 198 1.88 -6.94 10.97
CA THR A 198 0.69 -7.75 10.64
C THR A 198 0.65 -8.13 9.16
N TYR A 199 1.17 -7.29 8.26
CA TYR A 199 1.29 -7.64 6.85
C TYR A 199 2.22 -8.84 6.60
N VAL A 200 3.32 -8.94 7.35
CA VAL A 200 4.32 -10.00 7.24
C VAL A 200 3.90 -11.29 7.95
N TYR A 201 3.36 -11.20 9.17
CA TYR A 201 3.11 -12.39 10.01
C TYR A 201 1.66 -12.90 10.01
N ARG A 202 0.65 -12.03 10.00
CA ARG A 202 -0.77 -12.40 10.18
C ARG A 202 -1.71 -11.60 9.28
N ARG A 203 -2.04 -12.17 8.12
CA ARG A 203 -2.85 -11.52 7.08
C ARG A 203 -4.25 -11.06 7.53
N SER A 204 -4.84 -11.63 8.59
CA SER A 204 -6.24 -11.37 8.97
C SER A 204 -6.48 -10.26 10.02
N GLU A 205 -5.45 -9.73 10.69
CA GLU A 205 -5.62 -8.79 11.83
C GLU A 205 -5.21 -7.34 11.52
N ARG A 206 -5.29 -6.96 10.25
CA ARG A 206 -4.80 -5.66 9.74
C ARG A 206 -5.67 -4.46 10.12
N GLY A 207 -6.92 -4.71 10.53
CA GLY A 207 -7.88 -3.65 10.85
C GLY A 207 -7.42 -2.78 12.02
N PHE A 208 -6.92 -3.40 13.10
CA PHE A 208 -6.49 -2.69 14.30
C PHE A 208 -5.39 -1.64 14.02
N PRO A 209 -4.23 -2.03 13.45
CA PRO A 209 -3.16 -1.06 13.20
C PRO A 209 -3.48 -0.05 12.09
N TYR A 210 -4.37 -0.40 11.14
CA TYR A 210 -4.86 0.55 10.15
C TYR A 210 -5.67 1.67 10.81
N MET A 211 -6.60 1.33 11.71
CA MET A 211 -7.44 2.31 12.39
C MET A 211 -6.65 3.21 13.35
N LEU A 212 -5.53 2.73 13.89
CA LEU A 212 -4.61 3.57 14.70
C LEU A 212 -4.09 4.80 13.95
N SER A 213 -3.91 4.73 12.62
CA SER A 213 -3.51 5.90 11.83
C SER A 213 -4.69 6.67 11.25
N VAL A 214 -5.78 5.97 10.90
CA VAL A 214 -6.96 6.60 10.26
C VAL A 214 -7.72 7.48 11.23
N TYR A 215 -7.92 7.03 12.48
CA TYR A 215 -8.71 7.78 13.46
C TYR A 215 -8.14 9.17 13.77
N PRO A 216 -6.82 9.34 14.02
CA PRO A 216 -6.23 10.67 14.11
C PRO A 216 -6.52 11.52 12.88
N SER A 217 -6.27 11.01 11.67
CA SER A 217 -6.51 11.75 10.42
C SER A 217 -7.98 12.16 10.24
N MET A 218 -8.93 11.29 10.59
CA MET A 218 -10.36 11.61 10.57
C MET A 218 -10.72 12.70 11.58
N ALA A 219 -10.19 12.62 12.81
CA ALA A 219 -10.43 13.62 13.83
C ALA A 219 -9.88 14.99 13.43
N MET A 220 -8.65 15.03 12.88
CA MET A 220 -8.05 16.26 12.36
C MET A 220 -8.86 16.83 11.20
N PHE A 221 -9.32 15.99 10.26
CA PHE A 221 -10.18 16.42 9.16
C PHE A 221 -11.46 17.08 9.67
N MET A 222 -12.16 16.45 10.62
CA MET A 222 -13.37 17.03 11.20
C MET A 222 -13.11 18.36 11.91
N TYR A 223 -12.01 18.45 12.66
CA TYR A 223 -11.58 19.70 13.30
C TYR A 223 -11.28 20.80 12.27
N ASN A 224 -10.54 20.48 11.22
CA ASN A 224 -10.21 21.43 10.15
C ASN A 224 -11.47 21.92 9.44
N MET A 225 -12.44 21.03 9.16
CA MET A 225 -13.72 21.41 8.58
C MET A 225 -14.52 22.32 9.51
N TYR A 226 -14.53 22.04 10.82
CA TYR A 226 -15.16 22.91 11.81
C TYR A 226 -14.53 24.31 11.86
N MET A 227 -13.19 24.40 11.78
CA MET A 227 -12.49 25.69 11.80
C MET A 227 -12.63 26.49 10.49
N CYS A 228 -13.00 25.85 9.38
CA CYS A 228 -13.21 26.51 8.09
C CYS A 228 -14.64 27.06 7.90
N LEU A 229 -15.61 26.60 8.69
CA LEU A 229 -17.02 27.01 8.64
C LEU A 229 -17.29 28.17 9.61
#